data_AF-A0A9E2U6N2-F1
#
_entry.id   AF-A0A9E2U6N2-F1
#
_cell.length_a   1.000
_cell.length_b   1.000
_cell.length_c   1.000
_cell.angle_alpha   90.00
_cell.angle_beta   90.00
_cell.angle_gamma   90.00
#
_symmetry.space_group_name_H-M   'P 1'
#
loop_
_entity.id
_entity.type
_entity.pdbx_description
1 polymer ?
#
loop_
_entity_poly.entity_id
_entity_poly.type
_entity_poly.pdbx_seq_one_letter_code
_entity_poly.pdbx_strand_id
1 'polypeptide(L)'
;RHNLERLENIIDLAVALGAERLEIAHVQYYGWGLANRAALLPSREQLDKATATVEAARARFTGRLVIDYVVPDYYARRPKACMGGWGRRFLNVSPSGKVLPCHAAETLPGLRFPTVAEASLSEIWYHSEGFDRFRGTEWMPEPCRSCERREIDWGGCRCQAFALTGDGARTDPACALSPDHFLLAAAQAEATAELPEFIYRQHSNAPLTARPPVLQSG
;
A
#
# COMPACT_ATOMS: atom_id res chain seq x y z
N ARG A 1 -6.45 2.94 12.39
CA ARG A 1 -6.37 3.77 13.61
C ARG A 1 -7.58 3.59 14.52
N HIS A 2 -8.79 3.94 14.08
CA HIS A 2 -9.99 4.09 14.93
C HIS A 2 -10.64 2.84 15.52
N ASN A 3 -10.33 1.64 15.03
CA ASN A 3 -11.01 0.41 15.44
C ASN A 3 -10.06 -0.65 16.01
N LEU A 4 -8.78 -0.32 16.20
CA LEU A 4 -7.79 -1.29 16.68
C LEU A 4 -8.05 -1.76 18.11
N GLU A 5 -8.69 -0.93 18.93
CA GLU A 5 -9.15 -1.31 20.27
C GLU A 5 -10.19 -2.44 20.28
N ARG A 6 -10.91 -2.64 19.15
CA ARG A 6 -11.96 -3.66 19.01
C ARG A 6 -11.44 -4.94 18.37
N LEU A 7 -10.13 -5.06 18.17
CA LEU A 7 -9.53 -6.15 17.40
C LEU A 7 -9.84 -7.52 17.98
N GLU A 8 -9.80 -7.65 19.31
CA GLU A 8 -10.14 -8.89 20.01
C GLU A 8 -11.60 -9.31 19.73
N ASN A 9 -12.55 -8.37 19.82
CA ASN A 9 -13.95 -8.63 19.51
C ASN A 9 -14.16 -9.05 18.04
N ILE A 10 -13.39 -8.49 17.11
CA ILE A 10 -13.44 -8.86 15.68
C ILE A 10 -12.93 -10.30 15.49
N ILE A 11 -11.86 -10.68 16.19
CA ILE A 11 -11.31 -12.04 16.15
C ILE A 11 -12.32 -13.03 16.74
N ASP A 12 -12.87 -12.73 17.92
CA ASP A 12 -13.87 -13.58 18.57
C ASP A 12 -15.12 -13.76 17.70
N LEU A 13 -15.55 -12.70 17.01
CA LEU A 13 -16.65 -12.78 16.04
C LEU A 13 -16.31 -13.72 14.88
N ALA A 14 -15.11 -13.64 14.31
CA ALA A 14 -14.68 -14.53 13.22
C ALA A 14 -14.73 -16.01 13.68
N VAL A 15 -14.28 -16.29 14.90
CA VAL A 15 -14.33 -17.63 15.48
C VAL A 15 -15.78 -18.09 15.71
N ALA A 16 -16.63 -17.22 16.24
CA ALA A 16 -18.05 -17.54 16.49
C ALA A 16 -18.81 -17.84 15.20
N LEU A 17 -18.47 -17.17 14.11
CA LEU A 17 -19.02 -17.41 12.77
C LEU A 17 -18.46 -18.67 12.10
N GLY A 18 -17.47 -19.35 12.71
CA GLY A 18 -16.81 -20.50 12.11
C GLY A 18 -15.94 -20.14 10.91
N ALA A 19 -15.42 -18.93 10.84
CA ALA A 19 -14.52 -18.52 9.76
C ALA A 19 -13.19 -19.29 9.84
N GLU A 20 -12.73 -19.81 8.70
CA GLU A 20 -11.43 -20.49 8.60
C GLU A 20 -10.25 -19.50 8.53
N ARG A 21 -10.50 -18.29 8.01
CA ARG A 21 -9.49 -17.25 7.81
C ARG A 21 -10.03 -15.87 8.18
N LEU A 22 -9.20 -15.08 8.84
CA LEU A 22 -9.42 -13.67 9.13
C LEU A 22 -8.24 -12.84 8.61
N GLU A 23 -8.53 -11.89 7.73
CA GLU A 23 -7.54 -10.94 7.23
C GLU A 23 -7.66 -9.61 7.97
N ILE A 24 -6.57 -9.19 8.61
CA ILE A 24 -6.43 -7.90 9.29
C ILE A 24 -5.41 -7.08 8.50
N ALA A 25 -5.92 -6.22 7.61
CA ALA A 25 -5.10 -5.36 6.78
C ALA A 25 -5.27 -3.89 7.18
N HIS A 26 -4.15 -3.19 7.36
CA HIS A 26 -4.18 -1.74 7.53
C HIS A 26 -4.40 -1.03 6.19
N VAL A 27 -4.89 0.21 6.27
CA VAL A 27 -5.12 1.06 5.09
C VAL A 27 -3.82 1.23 4.31
N GLN A 28 -3.90 1.15 2.98
CA GLN A 28 -2.82 1.57 2.08
C GLN A 28 -2.92 3.07 1.81
N TYR A 29 -1.82 3.79 2.02
CA TYR A 29 -1.80 5.26 2.03
C TYR A 29 -1.37 5.84 0.67
N TYR A 30 -2.01 5.41 -0.40
CA TYR A 30 -1.93 6.04 -1.73
C TYR A 30 -3.35 6.30 -2.24
N GLY A 31 -3.47 7.12 -3.29
CA GLY A 31 -4.77 7.63 -3.72
C GLY A 31 -5.46 8.38 -2.59
N TRP A 32 -6.71 8.04 -2.30
CA TRP A 32 -7.50 8.72 -1.26
C TRP A 32 -7.11 8.41 0.18
N GLY A 33 -6.45 7.28 0.42
CA GLY A 33 -5.89 6.97 1.74
C GLY A 33 -4.77 7.94 2.13
N LEU A 34 -4.07 8.51 1.15
CA LEU A 34 -3.02 9.50 1.41
C LEU A 34 -3.59 10.82 1.93
N ALA A 35 -4.68 11.31 1.34
CA ALA A 35 -5.33 12.56 1.78
C ALA A 35 -5.81 12.50 3.24
N ASN A 36 -6.16 11.30 3.71
CA ASN A 36 -6.61 11.03 5.07
C ASN A 36 -5.55 10.31 5.91
N ARG A 37 -4.27 10.29 5.49
CA ARG A 37 -3.23 9.49 6.14
C ARG A 37 -3.10 9.84 7.61
N ALA A 38 -3.06 11.13 7.95
CA ALA A 38 -2.98 11.58 9.33
C ALA A 38 -4.12 10.98 10.17
N ALA A 39 -5.37 11.00 9.70
CA ALA A 39 -6.50 10.37 10.41
C ALA A 39 -6.44 8.83 10.44
N LEU A 40 -5.86 8.17 9.42
CA LEU A 40 -5.98 6.72 9.23
C LEU A 40 -4.79 5.91 9.78
N LEU A 41 -3.59 6.49 9.81
CA LEU A 41 -2.35 5.84 10.24
C LEU A 41 -2.37 5.60 11.76
N PRO A 42 -2.28 4.35 12.24
CA PRO A 42 -2.23 4.09 13.68
C PRO A 42 -0.94 4.64 14.28
N SER A 43 -0.98 5.01 15.57
CA SER A 43 0.23 5.29 16.33
C SER A 43 1.06 4.01 16.51
N ARG A 44 2.34 4.18 16.87
CA ARG A 44 3.23 3.05 17.17
C ARG A 44 2.66 2.18 18.31
N GLU A 45 2.19 2.81 19.38
CA GLU A 45 1.58 2.12 20.52
C GLU A 45 0.35 1.29 20.13
N GLN A 46 -0.53 1.87 19.30
CA GLN A 46 -1.69 1.14 18.79
C GLN A 46 -1.28 -0.07 17.95
N LEU A 47 -0.23 0.07 17.15
CA LEU A 47 0.29 -1.02 16.32
C LEU A 47 0.93 -2.13 17.17
N ASP A 48 1.73 -1.76 18.17
CA ASP A 48 2.36 -2.72 19.07
C ASP A 48 1.30 -3.50 19.86
N LYS A 49 0.27 -2.82 20.37
CA LYS A 49 -0.88 -3.47 21.04
C LYS A 49 -1.63 -4.40 20.10
N ALA A 50 -1.95 -3.95 18.88
CA ALA A 50 -2.64 -4.78 17.88
C ALA A 50 -1.82 -6.03 17.51
N THR A 51 -0.49 -5.88 17.36
CA THR A 51 0.42 -6.99 17.08
C THR A 51 0.38 -8.01 18.22
N ALA A 52 0.48 -7.56 19.48
CA ALA A 52 0.38 -8.45 20.64
C ALA A 52 -0.95 -9.21 20.69
N THR A 53 -2.07 -8.54 20.40
CA THR A 53 -3.40 -9.18 20.32
C THR A 53 -3.45 -10.24 19.22
N VAL A 54 -2.92 -9.95 18.03
CA VAL A 54 -2.89 -10.91 16.91
C VAL A 54 -2.03 -12.14 17.24
N GLU A 55 -0.84 -11.95 17.81
CA GLU A 55 0.05 -13.06 18.15
C GLU A 55 -0.56 -13.95 19.25
N ALA A 56 -1.20 -13.35 20.26
CA ALA A 56 -1.95 -14.10 21.27
C ALA A 56 -3.11 -14.90 20.66
N ALA A 57 -3.86 -14.30 19.73
CA ALA A 57 -4.97 -14.96 19.05
C ALA A 57 -4.51 -16.11 18.13
N ARG A 58 -3.40 -15.93 17.39
CA ARG A 58 -2.79 -16.98 16.58
C ARG A 58 -2.47 -18.21 17.42
N ALA A 59 -1.85 -18.01 18.58
CA ALA A 59 -1.56 -19.09 19.52
C ALA A 59 -2.86 -19.74 20.03
N ARG A 60 -3.81 -18.94 20.51
CA ARG A 60 -5.09 -19.38 21.11
C ARG A 60 -5.97 -20.18 20.15
N PHE A 61 -6.00 -19.82 18.87
CA PHE A 61 -6.90 -20.41 17.87
C PHE A 61 -6.19 -21.27 16.83
N THR A 62 -5.00 -21.80 17.16
CA THR A 62 -4.25 -22.74 16.32
C THR A 62 -5.15 -23.89 15.84
N GLY A 63 -5.12 -24.16 14.53
CA GLY A 63 -5.93 -25.21 13.89
C GLY A 63 -7.42 -24.88 13.73
N ARG A 64 -7.88 -23.72 14.21
CA ARG A 64 -9.29 -23.28 14.09
C ARG A 64 -9.45 -22.04 13.23
N LEU A 65 -8.53 -21.07 13.34
CA LEU A 65 -8.57 -19.82 12.59
C LEU A 65 -7.17 -19.46 12.09
N VAL A 66 -7.05 -19.18 10.79
CA VAL A 66 -5.83 -18.60 10.21
C VAL A 66 -5.95 -17.09 10.21
N ILE A 67 -4.97 -16.39 10.78
CA ILE A 67 -4.97 -14.92 10.83
C ILE A 67 -3.85 -14.35 9.96
N ASP A 68 -4.22 -13.69 8.86
CA ASP A 68 -3.29 -12.89 8.05
C ASP A 68 -3.26 -11.47 8.58
N TYR A 69 -2.07 -11.02 8.95
CA TYR A 69 -1.89 -9.69 9.54
C TYR A 69 -0.91 -8.87 8.72
N VAL A 70 -1.39 -7.75 8.18
CA VAL A 70 -0.64 -6.85 7.30
C VAL A 70 -0.48 -5.49 7.96
N VAL A 71 0.67 -5.31 8.61
CA VAL A 71 1.07 -4.03 9.24
C VAL A 71 1.34 -2.93 8.21
N PRO A 72 1.20 -1.63 8.57
CA PRO A 72 1.54 -0.53 7.68
C PRO A 72 3.04 -0.51 7.33
N ASP A 73 3.37 -0.37 6.05
CA ASP A 73 4.76 -0.25 5.58
C ASP A 73 5.49 0.97 6.18
N TYR A 74 4.76 1.95 6.70
CA TYR A 74 5.29 3.11 7.40
C TYR A 74 6.12 2.75 8.64
N TYR A 75 5.94 1.56 9.22
CA TYR A 75 6.72 1.08 10.36
C TYR A 75 7.74 -0.02 9.98
N ALA A 76 7.86 -0.35 8.69
CA ALA A 76 8.78 -1.35 8.20
C ALA A 76 10.19 -0.76 7.95
N ARG A 77 11.23 -1.60 8.10
CA ARG A 77 12.61 -1.24 7.71
C ARG A 77 12.93 -1.55 6.24
N ARG A 78 12.17 -2.48 5.66
CA ARG A 78 12.28 -2.98 4.30
C ARG A 78 10.86 -3.18 3.75
N PRO A 79 10.59 -2.81 2.49
CA PRO A 79 9.27 -3.00 1.91
C PRO A 79 9.04 -4.48 1.62
N LYS A 80 7.76 -4.85 1.49
CA LYS A 80 7.35 -6.13 0.89
C LYS A 80 7.24 -5.97 -0.63
N ALA A 81 7.26 -7.09 -1.36
CA ALA A 81 6.90 -7.10 -2.77
C ALA A 81 5.41 -6.73 -2.94
N CYS A 82 5.13 -5.47 -3.30
CA CYS A 82 3.77 -4.99 -3.52
C CYS A 82 3.08 -5.84 -4.59
N MET A 83 1.96 -6.49 -4.25
CA MET A 83 1.27 -7.47 -5.11
C MET A 83 2.22 -8.54 -5.69
N GLY A 84 3.27 -8.92 -4.96
CA GLY A 84 4.27 -9.90 -5.43
C GLY A 84 5.24 -9.40 -6.51
N GLY A 85 5.27 -8.09 -6.77
CA GLY A 85 6.08 -7.44 -7.80
C GLY A 85 5.23 -6.92 -8.96
N TRP A 86 5.55 -5.72 -9.45
CA TRP A 86 4.80 -5.06 -10.53
C TRP A 86 4.71 -5.95 -11.77
N GLY A 87 3.48 -6.21 -12.23
CA GLY A 87 3.23 -7.03 -13.41
C GLY A 87 3.81 -8.45 -13.32
N ARG A 88 4.00 -9.01 -12.12
CA ARG A 88 4.64 -10.33 -11.94
C ARG A 88 3.69 -11.45 -11.57
N ARG A 89 2.63 -11.15 -10.80
CA ARG A 89 1.67 -12.16 -10.31
C ARG A 89 0.21 -11.80 -10.51
N PHE A 90 -0.14 -10.53 -10.44
CA PHE A 90 -1.54 -10.07 -10.46
C PHE A 90 -1.78 -9.08 -11.58
N LEU A 91 -2.97 -9.17 -12.15
CA LEU A 91 -3.61 -8.11 -12.93
C LEU A 91 -4.97 -7.79 -12.30
N ASN A 92 -5.44 -6.56 -12.51
CA ASN A 92 -6.77 -6.11 -12.14
C ASN A 92 -7.50 -5.65 -13.41
N VAL A 93 -8.76 -6.03 -13.57
CA VAL A 93 -9.63 -5.54 -14.65
C VAL A 93 -10.66 -4.60 -14.03
N SER A 94 -10.60 -3.31 -14.38
CA SER A 94 -11.56 -2.33 -13.89
C SER A 94 -12.95 -2.57 -14.50
N PRO A 95 -14.03 -1.96 -13.94
CA PRO A 95 -15.36 -2.04 -14.54
C PRO A 95 -15.45 -1.48 -15.97
N SER A 96 -14.55 -0.56 -16.35
CA SER A 96 -14.44 -0.06 -17.73
C SER A 96 -13.61 -0.97 -18.64
N GLY A 97 -13.16 -2.11 -18.13
CA GLY A 97 -12.38 -3.11 -18.86
C GLY A 97 -10.88 -2.84 -18.89
N LYS A 98 -10.37 -1.76 -18.28
CA LYS A 98 -8.93 -1.46 -18.24
C LYS A 98 -8.18 -2.52 -17.44
N VAL A 99 -7.06 -2.99 -17.97
CA VAL A 99 -6.21 -4.00 -17.33
C VAL A 99 -5.00 -3.32 -16.69
N LEU A 100 -4.84 -3.50 -15.38
CA LEU A 100 -3.89 -2.79 -14.54
C LEU A 100 -2.95 -3.75 -13.80
N PRO A 101 -1.66 -3.43 -13.62
CA PRO A 101 -0.72 -4.25 -12.84
C PRO A 101 -0.97 -4.18 -11.32
N CYS A 102 -1.71 -3.16 -10.85
CA CYS A 102 -2.24 -3.07 -9.50
C CYS A 102 -3.46 -2.14 -9.48
N HIS A 103 -4.26 -2.17 -8.39
CA HIS A 103 -5.48 -1.35 -8.30
C HIS A 103 -5.24 0.17 -8.26
N ALA A 104 -4.01 0.62 -7.96
CA ALA A 104 -3.65 2.03 -7.92
C ALA A 104 -2.74 2.45 -9.09
N ALA A 105 -2.56 1.60 -10.10
CA ALA A 105 -1.65 1.91 -11.21
C ALA A 105 -2.04 3.19 -11.96
N GLU A 106 -3.34 3.50 -12.04
CA GLU A 106 -3.86 4.72 -12.67
C GLU A 106 -3.50 6.02 -11.93
N THR A 107 -2.92 5.96 -10.71
CA THR A 107 -2.39 7.15 -10.06
C THR A 107 -1.04 7.60 -10.65
N LEU A 108 -0.37 6.72 -11.40
CA LEU A 108 0.91 7.02 -12.03
C LEU A 108 0.68 7.74 -13.36
N PRO A 109 1.27 8.93 -13.56
CA PRO A 109 1.11 9.68 -14.79
C PRO A 109 1.90 9.03 -15.93
N GLY A 110 1.45 9.27 -17.16
CA GLY A 110 2.19 8.89 -18.36
C GLY A 110 2.14 7.39 -18.70
N LEU A 111 1.26 6.60 -18.07
CA LEU A 111 1.05 5.20 -18.43
C LEU A 111 -0.30 4.99 -19.14
N ARG A 112 -0.27 4.27 -20.26
CA ARG A 112 -1.48 3.77 -20.92
C ARG A 112 -1.79 2.35 -20.45
N PHE A 113 -3.05 2.13 -20.10
CA PHE A 113 -3.57 0.81 -19.73
C PHE A 113 -4.64 0.39 -20.75
N PRO A 114 -4.38 -0.61 -21.60
CA PRO A 114 -5.37 -1.12 -22.54
C PRO A 114 -6.55 -1.79 -21.83
N THR A 115 -7.66 -1.88 -22.53
CA THR A 115 -8.86 -2.59 -22.12
C THR A 115 -8.91 -3.99 -22.72
N VAL A 116 -9.69 -4.88 -22.10
CA VAL A 116 -9.96 -6.23 -22.63
C VAL A 116 -10.69 -6.23 -23.98
N ALA A 117 -11.25 -5.09 -24.42
CA ALA A 117 -11.84 -4.93 -25.74
C ALA A 117 -10.80 -4.54 -26.81
N GLU A 118 -9.67 -3.94 -26.41
CA GLU A 118 -8.59 -3.54 -27.32
C GLU A 118 -7.60 -4.69 -27.60
N ALA A 119 -7.34 -5.56 -26.63
CA ALA A 119 -6.37 -6.64 -26.76
C ALA A 119 -6.65 -7.82 -25.81
N SER A 120 -6.09 -8.98 -26.11
CA SER A 120 -6.19 -10.16 -25.23
C SER A 120 -5.45 -9.94 -23.92
N LEU A 121 -5.87 -10.62 -22.84
CA LEU A 121 -5.17 -10.53 -21.55
C LEU A 121 -3.70 -10.93 -21.64
N SER A 122 -3.37 -11.91 -22.50
CA SER A 122 -1.98 -12.33 -22.73
C SER A 122 -1.16 -11.21 -23.38
N GLU A 123 -1.70 -10.58 -24.41
CA GLU A 123 -1.05 -9.46 -25.09
C GLU A 123 -0.81 -8.30 -24.12
N ILE A 124 -1.83 -7.92 -23.36
CA ILE A 124 -1.70 -6.84 -22.38
C ILE A 124 -0.69 -7.21 -21.28
N TRP A 125 -0.73 -8.44 -20.79
CA TRP A 125 0.18 -8.89 -19.76
C TRP A 125 1.64 -8.88 -20.21
N TYR A 126 1.96 -9.41 -21.39
CA TYR A 126 3.35 -9.58 -21.83
C TYR A 126 3.93 -8.40 -22.61
N HIS A 127 3.10 -7.54 -23.19
CA HIS A 127 3.56 -6.56 -24.17
C HIS A 127 3.03 -5.13 -23.96
N SER A 128 2.19 -4.87 -22.95
CA SER A 128 1.75 -3.51 -22.69
C SER A 128 2.76 -2.70 -21.88
N GLU A 129 2.94 -1.44 -22.29
CA GLU A 129 3.82 -0.48 -21.62
C GLU A 129 3.52 -0.35 -20.12
N GLY A 130 2.24 -0.31 -19.74
CA GLY A 130 1.83 -0.22 -18.34
C GLY A 130 2.33 -1.37 -17.48
N PHE A 131 2.39 -2.59 -18.01
CA PHE A 131 2.92 -3.75 -17.30
C PHE A 131 4.45 -3.79 -17.32
N ASP A 132 5.08 -3.43 -18.43
CA ASP A 132 6.54 -3.51 -18.57
C ASP A 132 7.29 -2.39 -17.85
N ARG A 133 6.66 -1.22 -17.65
CA ARG A 133 7.30 -0.02 -17.09
C ARG A 133 8.18 -0.28 -15.86
N PHE A 134 7.69 -1.08 -14.92
CA PHE A 134 8.38 -1.42 -13.68
C PHE A 134 8.53 -2.94 -13.47
N ARG A 135 8.42 -3.73 -14.55
CA ARG A 135 8.66 -5.17 -14.49
C ARG A 135 10.17 -5.44 -14.51
N GLY A 136 10.59 -6.46 -13.78
CA GLY A 136 12.01 -6.79 -13.67
C GLY A 136 12.79 -5.79 -12.83
N THR A 137 14.11 -5.71 -13.05
CA THR A 137 15.04 -4.89 -12.25
C THR A 137 15.77 -3.81 -13.06
N GLU A 138 15.65 -3.81 -14.39
CA GLU A 138 16.42 -2.93 -15.28
C GLU A 138 16.08 -1.43 -15.09
N TRP A 139 14.84 -1.13 -14.72
CA TRP A 139 14.36 0.23 -14.46
C TRP A 139 14.85 0.81 -13.11
N MET A 140 15.34 -0.03 -12.20
CA MET A 140 15.55 0.38 -10.81
C MET A 140 16.67 1.42 -10.68
N PRO A 141 16.50 2.46 -9.85
CA PRO A 141 17.58 3.38 -9.51
C PRO A 141 18.47 2.78 -8.41
N GLU A 142 19.58 3.45 -8.07
CA GLU A 142 20.26 3.17 -6.81
C GLU A 142 19.40 3.62 -5.61
N PRO A 143 19.47 2.93 -4.45
CA PRO A 143 20.31 1.76 -4.17
C PRO A 143 19.72 0.43 -4.68
N CYS A 144 18.48 0.41 -5.20
CA CYS A 144 17.80 -0.82 -5.60
C CYS A 144 18.56 -1.60 -6.68
N ARG A 145 19.15 -0.90 -7.65
CA ARG A 145 19.88 -1.50 -8.77
C ARG A 145 21.03 -2.40 -8.30
N SER A 146 21.79 -1.98 -7.30
CA SER A 146 22.90 -2.77 -6.73
C SER A 146 22.53 -3.60 -5.49
N CYS A 147 21.27 -3.55 -5.04
CA CYS A 147 20.82 -4.22 -3.82
C CYS A 147 20.60 -5.72 -4.00
N GLU A 148 21.06 -6.52 -3.03
CA GLU A 148 20.85 -7.97 -2.96
C GLU A 148 19.36 -8.37 -2.93
N ARG A 149 18.48 -7.46 -2.49
CA ARG A 149 17.03 -7.72 -2.34
C ARG A 149 16.19 -7.34 -3.55
N ARG A 150 16.80 -6.83 -4.63
CA ARG A 150 16.09 -6.28 -5.79
C ARG A 150 15.13 -7.26 -6.47
N GLU A 151 15.34 -8.56 -6.34
CA GLU A 151 14.44 -9.63 -6.86
C GLU A 151 13.56 -10.28 -5.77
N ILE A 152 13.68 -9.81 -4.53
CA ILE A 152 12.88 -10.25 -3.38
C ILE A 152 11.68 -9.32 -3.22
N ASP A 153 11.94 -8.03 -3.03
CA ASP A 153 10.92 -7.00 -2.77
C ASP A 153 10.62 -6.11 -3.98
N TRP A 154 11.37 -6.25 -5.08
CA TRP A 154 11.16 -5.55 -6.34
C TRP A 154 11.13 -4.02 -6.18
N GLY A 155 11.92 -3.51 -5.22
CA GLY A 155 12.02 -2.09 -4.91
C GLY A 155 10.86 -1.53 -4.09
N GLY A 156 9.85 -2.35 -3.75
CA GLY A 156 8.65 -1.94 -3.02
C GLY A 156 7.51 -1.44 -3.92
N CYS A 157 6.58 -0.67 -3.36
CA CYS A 157 5.38 -0.17 -4.03
C CYS A 157 5.65 1.06 -4.91
N ARG A 158 5.36 0.96 -6.22
CA ARG A 158 5.53 2.08 -7.17
C ARG A 158 4.55 3.23 -6.91
N CYS A 159 3.30 2.89 -6.56
CA CYS A 159 2.27 3.87 -6.23
C CYS A 159 2.59 4.64 -4.95
N GLN A 160 3.22 4.00 -3.96
CA GLN A 160 3.69 4.66 -2.74
C GLN A 160 4.91 5.54 -3.01
N ALA A 161 5.89 5.04 -3.77
CA ALA A 161 7.04 5.83 -4.20
C ALA A 161 6.57 7.12 -4.88
N PHE A 162 5.66 7.03 -5.86
CA PHE A 162 5.08 8.21 -6.51
C PHE A 162 4.30 9.11 -5.55
N ALA A 163 3.43 8.53 -4.71
CA ALA A 163 2.62 9.29 -3.76
C ALA A 163 3.45 10.14 -2.79
N LEU A 164 4.62 9.66 -2.38
CA LEU A 164 5.48 10.33 -1.41
C LEU A 164 6.54 11.22 -2.06
N THR A 165 7.07 10.83 -3.22
CA THR A 165 8.24 11.49 -3.82
C THR A 165 7.92 12.24 -5.12
N GLY A 166 6.72 12.03 -5.69
CA GLY A 166 6.36 12.52 -7.02
C GLY A 166 6.91 11.67 -8.18
N ASP A 167 7.68 10.61 -7.91
CA ASP A 167 8.26 9.74 -8.94
C ASP A 167 8.12 8.25 -8.57
N GLY A 168 7.41 7.49 -9.41
CA GLY A 168 7.19 6.05 -9.23
C GLY A 168 8.44 5.19 -9.45
N ALA A 169 9.45 5.72 -10.13
CA ALA A 169 10.73 5.04 -10.36
C ALA A 169 11.64 5.10 -9.13
N ARG A 170 11.40 5.99 -8.16
CA ARG A 170 12.23 6.09 -6.95
C ARG A 170 12.10 4.88 -6.05
N THR A 171 13.14 4.65 -5.24
CA THR A 171 13.12 3.63 -4.18
C THR A 171 11.96 3.91 -3.22
N ASP A 172 11.15 2.91 -2.93
CA ASP A 172 10.03 3.07 -2.00
C ASP A 172 10.52 3.61 -0.65
N PRO A 173 9.99 4.75 -0.16
CA PRO A 173 10.38 5.32 1.13
C PRO A 173 10.20 4.38 2.33
N ALA A 174 9.41 3.31 2.23
CA ALA A 174 9.37 2.21 3.22
C ALA A 174 10.70 1.47 3.39
N CYS A 175 11.61 1.56 2.42
CA CYS A 175 12.96 1.06 2.58
C CYS A 175 13.81 2.05 3.37
N ALA A 176 14.45 1.60 4.45
CA ALA A 176 15.40 2.41 5.21
C ALA A 176 16.68 2.80 4.43
N LEU A 177 16.90 2.24 3.23
CA LEU A 177 17.97 2.69 2.31
C LEU A 177 17.48 3.75 1.31
N SER A 178 16.18 4.05 1.27
CA SER A 178 15.68 5.11 0.39
C SER A 178 16.25 6.45 0.84
N PRO A 179 16.75 7.30 -0.09
CA PRO A 179 17.12 8.66 0.24
C PRO A 179 15.92 9.47 0.78
N ASP A 180 14.69 9.04 0.47
CA ASP A 180 13.44 9.68 0.90
C ASP A 180 12.81 9.04 2.15
N HIS A 181 13.53 8.16 2.85
CA HIS A 181 13.00 7.44 4.02
C HIS A 181 12.50 8.41 5.11
N PHE A 182 13.09 9.60 5.21
CA PHE A 182 12.69 10.65 6.16
C PHE A 182 11.22 11.08 6.00
N LEU A 183 10.61 10.92 4.82
CA LEU A 183 9.19 11.21 4.59
C LEU A 183 8.25 10.35 5.44
N LEU A 184 8.69 9.14 5.82
CA LEU A 184 7.90 8.30 6.72
C LEU A 184 7.93 8.80 8.17
N ALA A 185 9.04 9.38 8.62
CA ALA A 185 9.13 9.94 9.97
C ALA A 185 8.14 11.11 10.14
N ALA A 186 8.02 11.97 9.12
CA ALA A 186 7.03 13.05 9.10
C ALA A 186 5.59 12.50 9.21
N ALA A 187 5.27 11.47 8.42
CA ALA A 187 3.96 10.83 8.47
C ALA A 187 3.65 10.12 9.80
N GLN A 188 4.66 9.53 10.44
CA GLN A 188 4.51 8.93 11.77
C GLN A 188 4.26 10.00 12.84
N ALA A 189 4.91 11.16 12.75
CA ALA A 189 4.69 12.26 13.68
C ALA A 189 3.23 12.77 13.59
N GLU A 190 2.69 12.91 12.37
CA GLU A 190 1.27 13.25 12.14
C GLU A 190 0.30 12.24 12.80
N ALA A 191 0.67 10.95 12.86
CA ALA A 191 -0.17 9.92 13.48
C ALA A 191 -0.26 10.03 15.02
N THR A 192 0.62 10.83 15.64
CA THR A 192 0.60 11.11 17.09
C THR A 192 -0.09 12.43 17.43
N ALA A 193 -0.37 13.26 16.43
CA ALA A 193 -1.12 14.49 16.60
C ALA A 193 -2.62 14.23 16.83
N GLU A 194 -3.33 15.29 17.25
CA GLU A 194 -4.78 15.31 17.38
C GLU A 194 -5.44 14.82 16.09
N LEU A 195 -6.50 14.01 16.21
CA LEU A 195 -7.17 13.37 15.09
C LEU A 195 -7.80 14.42 14.18
N PRO A 196 -7.30 14.62 12.93
CA PRO A 196 -7.94 15.55 12.03
C PRO A 196 -9.27 14.99 11.53
N GLU A 197 -10.18 15.87 11.12
CA GLU A 197 -11.42 15.46 10.45
C GLU A 197 -11.12 14.76 9.11
N PHE A 198 -12.02 13.85 8.73
CA PHE A 198 -11.91 13.16 7.45
C PHE A 198 -12.23 14.09 6.28
N ILE A 199 -11.38 14.03 5.26
CA ILE A 199 -11.66 14.58 3.93
C ILE A 199 -12.47 13.53 3.16
N TYR A 200 -13.78 13.76 3.06
CA TYR A 200 -14.69 12.90 2.31
C TYR A 200 -14.66 13.21 0.81
N ARG A 201 -14.82 12.17 -0.01
CA ARG A 201 -15.03 12.35 -1.44
C ARG A 201 -16.38 13.02 -1.65
N GLN A 202 -16.41 14.08 -2.44
CA GLN A 202 -17.65 14.69 -2.91
C GLN A 202 -17.95 14.21 -4.32
N HIS A 203 -19.23 13.94 -4.61
CA HIS A 203 -19.68 13.56 -5.95
C HIS A 203 -19.77 14.76 -6.91
N SER A 204 -19.64 15.99 -6.40
CA SER A 204 -19.63 17.22 -7.19
C SER A 204 -18.24 17.51 -7.76
N ASN A 205 -18.18 18.08 -8.97
CA ASN A 205 -16.94 18.58 -9.61
C ASN A 205 -16.35 19.82 -8.92
N ALA A 206 -16.68 20.08 -7.65
CA ALA A 206 -16.07 21.17 -6.90
C ALA A 206 -14.59 20.82 -6.62
N PRO A 207 -13.64 21.73 -6.86
CA PRO A 207 -12.24 21.47 -6.57
C PRO A 207 -12.08 21.17 -5.07
N LEU A 208 -11.38 20.08 -4.75
CA LEU A 208 -10.96 19.78 -3.39
C LEU A 208 -10.15 20.96 -2.87
N THR A 209 -10.66 21.67 -1.88
CA THR A 209 -10.02 22.85 -1.29
C THR A 209 -8.79 22.52 -0.43
N ALA A 210 -8.32 21.27 -0.44
CA ALA A 210 -7.10 20.87 0.23
C ALA A 210 -6.29 19.93 -0.68
N ARG A 211 -5.41 20.50 -1.51
CA ARG A 211 -4.20 19.76 -1.90
C ARG A 211 -3.36 19.66 -0.62
N PRO A 212 -3.01 18.47 -0.12
CA PRO A 212 -2.00 18.38 0.92
C PRO A 212 -0.73 19.04 0.38
N PRO A 213 -0.01 19.83 1.19
CA PRO A 213 1.21 20.47 0.74
C PRO A 213 2.15 19.36 0.26
N VAL A 214 2.55 19.45 -1.01
CA VAL A 214 3.75 18.74 -1.47
C VAL A 214 4.85 19.23 -0.55
N LEU A 215 5.41 18.34 0.26
CA LEU A 215 6.59 18.63 1.08
C LEU A 215 7.70 19.04 0.11
N GLN A 216 7.84 20.34 -0.13
CA GLN A 216 8.93 20.89 -0.93
C GLN A 216 10.20 20.73 -0.12
N SER A 217 11.13 19.94 -0.65
CA SER A 217 12.51 19.87 -0.20
C SER A 217 13.14 21.26 -0.30
N GLY A 218 13.52 21.83 0.85
CA GLY A 218 14.55 22.87 0.91
C GLY A 218 15.94 22.28 0.76
#